data_AF-A0A938KEU7-F1
#
_entry.id   AF-A0A938KEU7-F1
#
_cell.length_a   1.000
_cell.length_b   1.000
_cell.length_c   1.000
_cell.angle_alpha   90.00
_cell.angle_beta   90.00
_cell.angle_gamma   90.00
#
_symmetry.space_group_name_H-M   'P 1'
#
loop_
_entity.id
_entity.type
_entity.pdbx_description
1 polymer ?
#
loop_
_entity_poly.entity_id
_entity_poly.type
_entity_poly.pdbx_seq_one_letter_code
_entity_poly.pdbx_strand_id
1 'polypeptide(L)'
;WIFLHTSRHMQTGETPSEPSFQERVKVMQRHLDLMVEVFGEEHGCRMFRKVAPWYSKRFGPVNEFNKKVVLLKSRAEFDLILEHYIQWRRQFLDENGGLKPQYRPSDLTASFMQDPASTTRQSIPVPKGPVEVW
;
A
#
# COMPACT_ATOMS: atom_id res chain seq x y z
N TRP A 1 11.70 3.49 -5.14
CA TRP A 1 12.52 3.17 -3.95
C TRP A 1 13.17 1.79 -4.07
N ILE A 2 12.54 0.75 -4.63
CA ILE A 2 13.15 -0.58 -4.74
C ILE A 2 14.55 -0.59 -5.37
N PHE A 3 14.75 0.10 -6.50
CA PHE A 3 16.07 0.18 -7.15
C PHE A 3 17.14 0.82 -6.27
N LEU A 4 16.78 1.85 -5.49
CA LEU A 4 17.69 2.49 -4.54
C LEU A 4 18.06 1.53 -3.40
N HIS A 5 17.08 0.80 -2.84
CA HIS A 5 17.35 -0.18 -1.80
C HIS A 5 18.20 -1.34 -2.32
N THR A 6 17.91 -1.87 -3.51
CA THR A 6 18.71 -2.91 -4.14
C THR A 6 20.14 -2.43 -4.36
N SER A 7 20.33 -1.24 -4.92
CA SER A 7 21.67 -0.67 -5.12
C SER A 7 22.43 -0.51 -3.80
N ARG A 8 21.79 -0.02 -2.73
CA ARG A 8 22.42 0.12 -1.41
C ARG A 8 22.79 -1.23 -0.81
N HIS A 9 21.86 -2.18 -0.84
CA HIS A 9 22.09 -3.53 -0.35
C HIS A 9 23.24 -4.21 -1.10
N MET A 10 23.33 -4.05 -2.42
CA MET A 10 24.46 -4.58 -3.20
C MET A 10 25.81 -3.93 -2.85
N GLN A 11 25.81 -2.70 -2.36
CA GLN A 11 27.04 -1.96 -2.02
C GLN A 11 27.49 -2.18 -0.57
N THR A 12 26.55 -2.21 0.38
CA THR A 12 26.86 -2.25 1.82
C THR A 12 26.46 -3.54 2.51
N GLY A 13 25.67 -4.40 1.85
CA GLY A 13 25.03 -5.56 2.47
C GLY A 13 23.83 -5.21 3.36
N GLU A 14 23.56 -3.93 3.59
CA GLU A 14 22.49 -3.48 4.49
C GLU A 14 21.18 -3.28 3.74
N THR A 15 20.09 -3.79 4.29
CA THR A 15 18.74 -3.53 3.78
C THR A 15 18.19 -2.26 4.43
N PRO A 16 17.96 -1.17 3.68
CA PRO A 16 17.46 0.04 4.29
C PRO A 16 16.01 -0.15 4.78
N SER A 17 15.62 0.62 5.79
CA SER A 17 14.24 0.62 6.29
C SER A 17 13.24 0.96 5.19
N GLU A 18 12.00 0.48 5.35
CA GLU A 18 10.92 0.84 4.43
C GLU A 18 10.73 2.36 4.35
N PRO A 19 10.33 2.89 3.18
CA PRO A 19 10.05 4.31 3.03
C PRO A 19 8.86 4.70 3.90
N SER A 20 9.02 5.83 4.57
CA SER A 20 8.01 6.48 5.39
C SER A 20 6.77 6.84 4.57
N PHE A 21 5.67 7.14 5.27
CA PHE A 21 4.46 7.68 4.65
C PHE A 21 4.76 8.91 3.78
N GLN A 22 5.56 9.85 4.30
CA GLN A 22 5.90 11.08 3.62
C GLN A 22 6.73 10.85 2.34
N GLU A 23 7.70 9.93 2.37
CA GLU A 23 8.48 9.59 1.18
C GLU A 23 7.62 8.94 0.10
N ARG A 24 6.69 8.05 0.48
CA ARG A 24 5.75 7.43 -0.46
C ARG A 24 4.83 8.48 -1.10
N VAL A 25 4.31 9.41 -0.30
CA VAL A 25 3.48 10.53 -0.78
C VAL A 25 4.27 11.41 -1.75
N LYS A 26 5.52 11.77 -1.41
CA LYS A 26 6.40 12.57 -2.26
C LYS A 26 6.64 11.91 -3.63
N VAL A 27 6.94 10.61 -3.65
CA VAL A 27 7.13 9.87 -4.91
C VAL A 27 5.83 9.79 -5.70
N MET A 28 4.70 9.56 -5.03
CA MET A 28 3.39 9.51 -5.65
C MET A 28 3.00 10.85 -6.29
N GLN A 29 3.21 11.97 -5.59
CA GLN A 29 2.99 13.34 -6.11
C GLN A 29 3.86 13.59 -7.33
N ARG A 30 5.17 13.28 -7.25
CA ARG A 30 6.08 13.48 -8.37
C ARG A 30 5.68 12.65 -9.60
N HIS A 31 5.15 11.44 -9.40
CA HIS A 31 4.63 10.64 -10.51
C HIS A 31 3.42 11.32 -11.16
N LEU A 32 2.45 11.81 -10.39
CA LEU A 32 1.33 12.56 -10.96
C LEU A 32 1.80 13.80 -11.73
N ASP A 33 2.73 14.58 -11.17
CA ASP A 33 3.30 15.77 -11.85
C ASP A 33 3.87 15.41 -13.22
N LEU A 34 4.67 14.34 -13.29
CA LEU A 34 5.26 13.87 -14.54
C LEU A 34 4.21 13.36 -15.54
N MET A 35 3.14 12.72 -15.06
CA MET A 35 2.04 12.27 -15.92
C MET A 35 1.29 13.46 -16.52
N VAL A 36 1.06 14.51 -15.72
CA VAL A 36 0.44 15.75 -16.19
C VAL A 36 1.34 16.48 -17.18
N GLU A 37 2.65 16.54 -16.90
CA GLU A 37 3.65 17.16 -17.79
C GLU A 37 3.71 16.48 -19.17
N VAL A 38 3.72 15.15 -19.21
CA VAL A 38 3.91 14.39 -20.46
C VAL A 38 2.60 14.21 -21.24
N PHE A 39 1.48 13.97 -20.57
CA PHE A 39 0.22 13.58 -21.21
C PHE A 39 -0.87 14.66 -21.17
N GLY A 40 -0.60 15.79 -20.51
CA GLY A 40 -1.61 16.78 -20.17
C GLY A 40 -2.45 16.36 -18.97
N GLU A 41 -3.13 17.33 -18.34
CA GLU A 41 -3.78 17.12 -17.03
C GLU A 41 -4.88 16.05 -17.07
N GLU A 42 -5.85 16.19 -17.98
CA GLU A 42 -7.00 15.28 -18.05
C GLU A 42 -6.56 13.81 -18.29
N HIS A 43 -5.67 13.60 -19.24
CA HIS A 43 -5.20 12.25 -19.59
C HIS A 43 -4.25 11.70 -18.52
N GLY A 44 -3.32 12.53 -18.03
CA GLY A 44 -2.40 12.19 -16.94
C GLY A 44 -3.15 11.75 -15.69
N CYS A 45 -4.17 12.50 -15.26
CA CYS A 45 -5.04 12.12 -14.15
C CYS A 45 -5.78 10.81 -14.41
N ARG A 46 -6.36 10.61 -15.61
CA ARG A 46 -7.06 9.36 -15.97
C ARG A 46 -6.16 8.14 -15.87
N MET A 47 -4.94 8.21 -16.41
CA MET A 47 -3.97 7.13 -16.31
C MET A 47 -3.52 6.91 -14.85
N PHE A 48 -3.30 8.00 -14.11
CA PHE A 48 -2.84 7.95 -12.73
C PHE A 48 -3.81 7.22 -11.78
N ARG A 49 -5.12 7.28 -12.03
CA ARG A 49 -6.15 6.53 -11.27
C ARG A 49 -5.84 5.04 -11.14
N LYS A 50 -5.19 4.44 -12.15
CA LYS A 50 -4.84 3.02 -12.17
C LYS A 50 -3.68 2.69 -11.22
N VAL A 51 -2.72 3.60 -11.08
CA VAL A 51 -1.47 3.37 -10.34
C VAL A 51 -1.50 3.93 -8.92
N ALA A 52 -2.32 4.96 -8.65
CA ALA A 52 -2.39 5.59 -7.33
C ALA A 52 -2.69 4.61 -6.17
N PRO A 53 -3.61 3.63 -6.31
CA PRO A 53 -3.88 2.65 -5.24
C PRO A 53 -2.68 1.76 -4.89
N TRP A 54 -1.68 1.63 -5.78
CA TRP A 54 -0.49 0.83 -5.50
C TRP A 54 0.44 1.51 -4.50
N TYR A 55 0.53 2.84 -4.53
CA TYR A 55 1.30 3.62 -3.54
C TYR A 55 0.67 3.54 -2.16
N SER A 56 -0.66 3.58 -2.11
CA SER A 56 -1.42 3.74 -0.87
C SER A 56 -1.58 2.44 -0.06
N LYS A 57 -1.23 1.28 -0.64
CA LYS A 57 -1.36 -0.05 -0.01
C LYS A 57 -0.72 -0.16 1.38
N ARG A 58 0.32 0.65 1.66
CA ARG A 58 1.07 0.66 2.93
C ARG A 58 0.71 1.85 3.84
N PHE A 59 -0.34 2.62 3.52
CA PHE A 59 -0.72 3.81 4.31
C PHE A 59 -1.49 3.49 5.60
N GLY A 60 -1.93 2.24 5.77
CA GLY A 60 -2.90 1.82 6.79
C GLY A 60 -4.30 1.73 6.17
N PRO A 61 -5.38 2.04 6.92
CA PRO A 61 -6.70 2.20 6.34
C PRO A 61 -6.65 3.18 5.15
N VAL A 62 -7.11 2.72 3.99
CA VAL A 62 -6.87 3.40 2.71
C VAL A 62 -8.13 3.58 1.87
N ASN A 63 -9.25 3.01 2.30
CA ASN A 63 -10.51 3.07 1.57
C ASN A 63 -10.93 4.51 1.25
N GLU A 64 -10.75 5.43 2.21
CA GLU A 64 -11.09 6.84 2.07
C GLU A 64 -10.30 7.53 0.95
N PHE A 65 -9.00 7.25 0.85
CA PHE A 65 -8.15 7.75 -0.23
C PHE A 65 -8.52 7.11 -1.58
N ASN A 66 -8.62 5.78 -1.61
CA ASN A 66 -8.84 5.04 -2.85
C ASN A 66 -10.18 5.39 -3.51
N LYS A 67 -11.26 5.56 -2.74
CA LYS A 67 -12.57 5.96 -3.27
C LYS A 67 -12.53 7.31 -4.00
N LYS A 68 -11.73 8.26 -3.53
CA LYS A 68 -11.62 9.58 -4.14
C LYS A 68 -10.63 9.59 -5.30
N VAL A 69 -9.45 8.98 -5.14
CA VAL A 69 -8.38 9.04 -6.14
C VAL A 69 -8.73 8.34 -7.45
N VAL A 70 -9.60 7.32 -7.43
CA VAL A 70 -10.08 6.65 -8.65
C VAL A 70 -11.00 7.54 -9.51
N LEU A 71 -11.48 8.65 -8.96
CA LEU A 71 -12.30 9.64 -9.68
C LEU A 71 -11.54 10.91 -10.04
N LEU A 72 -10.24 10.99 -9.71
CA LEU A 72 -9.38 12.17 -9.83
C LEU A 72 -9.43 12.82 -11.23
N LYS A 73 -9.70 14.13 -11.30
CA LYS A 73 -9.85 14.88 -12.56
C LYS A 73 -8.76 15.92 -12.80
N SER A 74 -8.11 16.44 -11.75
CA SER A 74 -7.08 17.47 -11.88
C SER A 74 -5.95 17.30 -10.86
N ARG A 75 -4.82 17.98 -11.10
CA ARG A 75 -3.70 17.99 -10.18
C ARG A 75 -4.04 18.69 -8.86
N ALA A 76 -4.83 19.75 -8.92
CA ALA A 76 -5.28 20.48 -7.74
C ALA A 76 -6.25 19.64 -6.88
N GLU A 77 -7.15 18.87 -7.51
CA GLU A 77 -8.05 17.95 -6.80
C GLU A 77 -7.25 16.88 -6.04
N PHE A 78 -6.10 16.45 -6.58
CA PHE A 78 -5.24 15.49 -5.90
C PHE A 78 -4.73 16.00 -4.55
N ASP A 79 -4.32 17.27 -4.47
CA ASP A 79 -3.86 17.86 -3.21
C ASP A 79 -4.98 17.91 -2.17
N LEU A 80 -6.21 18.25 -2.59
CA LEU A 80 -7.38 18.23 -1.71
C LEU A 80 -7.70 16.82 -1.21
N ILE A 81 -7.64 15.81 -2.09
CA ILE A 81 -7.84 14.40 -1.71
C ILE A 81 -6.79 13.96 -0.70
N LEU A 82 -5.53 14.32 -0.94
CA LEU A 82 -4.41 13.96 -0.08
C LEU A 82 -4.51 14.65 1.28
N GLU A 83 -4.82 15.93 1.31
CA GLU A 83 -5.00 16.68 2.56
C GLU A 83 -6.15 16.11 3.39
N HIS A 84 -7.31 15.89 2.76
CA HIS A 84 -8.46 15.25 3.40
C HIS A 84 -8.08 13.87 3.96
N TYR A 85 -7.36 13.07 3.18
CA TYR A 85 -6.90 11.76 3.63
C TYR A 85 -5.94 11.86 4.82
N ILE A 86 -4.98 12.79 4.80
CA ILE A 86 -4.04 13.00 5.91
C ILE A 86 -4.78 13.37 7.19
N GLN A 87 -5.78 14.26 7.10
CA GLN A 87 -6.61 14.63 8.25
C GLN A 87 -7.40 13.42 8.78
N TRP A 88 -8.12 12.71 7.91
CA TRP A 88 -8.87 11.51 8.27
C TRP A 88 -7.98 10.40 8.85
N ARG A 89 -6.75 10.27 8.34
CA ARG A 89 -5.77 9.26 8.76
C ARG A 89 -5.29 9.46 10.21
N ARG A 90 -5.36 10.68 10.76
CA ARG A 90 -4.86 11.00 12.11
C ARG A 90 -5.41 10.09 13.21
N GLN A 91 -6.66 9.64 13.10
CA GLN A 91 -7.28 8.75 14.09
C GLN A 91 -6.60 7.37 14.22
N PHE A 92 -5.85 6.96 13.19
CA PHE A 92 -5.12 5.69 13.16
C PHE A 92 -3.67 5.82 13.59
N LEU A 93 -3.22 7.02 13.99
CA LEU A 93 -1.84 7.29 14.36
C LEU A 93 -1.64 7.21 15.87
N ASP A 94 -0.43 6.81 16.26
CA ASP A 94 0.08 6.91 17.62
C ASP A 94 0.66 8.31 17.89
N GLU A 95 1.13 8.53 19.13
CA GLU A 95 1.71 9.81 19.59
C GLU A 95 2.96 10.22 18.79
N ASN A 96 3.65 9.26 18.17
CA ASN A 96 4.85 9.47 17.37
C ASN A 96 4.54 9.65 15.86
N GLY A 97 3.25 9.67 15.47
CA GLY A 97 2.82 9.79 14.08
C GLY A 97 2.92 8.50 13.26
N GLY A 98 3.30 7.39 13.90
CA GLY A 98 3.26 6.04 13.32
C GLY A 98 1.84 5.47 13.29
N LEU A 99 1.58 4.42 12.53
CA LEU A 99 0.30 3.70 12.62
C LEU A 99 0.21 2.96 13.95
N LYS A 100 -0.96 2.99 14.61
CA LYS A 100 -1.23 2.12 15.77
C LYS A 100 -1.05 0.64 15.36
N PRO A 101 -0.60 -0.24 16.28
CA PRO A 101 -0.22 -1.62 15.96
C PRO A 101 -1.28 -2.39 15.14
N GLN A 102 -2.57 -2.28 15.47
CA GLN A 102 -3.63 -2.99 14.76
C GLN A 102 -3.87 -2.52 13.30
N TYR A 103 -3.35 -1.36 12.91
CA TYR A 103 -3.48 -0.80 11.58
C TYR A 103 -2.20 -0.92 10.74
N ARG A 104 -1.12 -1.47 11.32
CA ARG A 104 0.13 -1.69 10.61
C ARG A 104 -0.04 -2.82 9.59
N PRO A 105 0.43 -2.63 8.35
CA PRO A 105 0.42 -3.70 7.36
C PRO A 105 1.42 -4.79 7.77
N SER A 106 1.08 -6.05 7.49
CA SER A 106 1.97 -7.21 7.74
C SER A 106 3.30 -7.06 7.01
N ASP A 107 4.35 -7.67 7.57
CA ASP A 107 5.69 -7.62 6.98
C ASP A 107 5.71 -8.20 5.56
N LEU A 108 6.60 -7.68 4.70
CA LEU A 108 6.82 -8.17 3.35
C LEU A 108 7.63 -9.47 3.37
N THR A 109 7.08 -10.52 3.98
CA THR A 109 7.69 -11.86 3.95
C THR A 109 7.17 -12.61 2.72
N ALA A 110 8.08 -13.15 1.92
CA ALA A 110 7.69 -13.98 0.79
C ALA A 110 6.96 -15.24 1.29
N SER A 111 5.88 -15.63 0.62
CA SER A 111 5.02 -16.73 1.07
C SER A 111 5.74 -18.07 1.19
N PHE A 112 6.83 -18.28 0.44
CA PHE A 112 7.66 -19.49 0.51
C PHE A 112 8.68 -19.49 1.65
N MET A 113 8.91 -18.34 2.31
CA MET A 113 9.75 -18.25 3.51
C MET A 113 8.96 -18.51 4.79
N GLN A 114 7.63 -18.59 4.68
CA GLN A 114 6.75 -19.01 5.77
C GLN A 114 6.33 -20.44 5.54
N ASP A 115 6.38 -21.25 6.59
CA ASP A 115 5.75 -22.57 6.54
C ASP A 115 4.25 -22.38 6.26
N PRO A 116 3.70 -23.00 5.19
CA PRO A 116 2.29 -22.87 4.92
C PRO A 116 1.48 -23.39 6.11
N ALA A 117 0.31 -22.81 6.39
CA ALA A 117 -0.55 -23.28 7.47
C ALA A 117 -0.92 -24.78 7.32
N SER A 118 -0.74 -25.38 6.14
CA SER A 118 -0.89 -26.81 5.89
C SER A 118 0.25 -27.67 6.47
N THR A 119 1.49 -27.18 6.55
CA THR A 119 2.60 -27.94 7.17
C THR A 119 2.57 -27.89 8.69
N THR A 120 1.87 -26.93 9.29
CA THR A 120 1.63 -26.84 10.74
C THR A 120 0.38 -27.60 11.21
N ARG A 121 -0.48 -28.07 10.29
CA ARG A 121 -1.66 -28.85 10.64
C ARG A 121 -1.29 -30.31 10.92
N GLN A 122 -1.59 -30.77 12.13
CA GLN A 122 -1.38 -32.16 12.54
C GLN A 122 -2.39 -33.14 11.93
N SER A 123 -3.51 -32.67 11.38
CA SER A 123 -4.50 -33.51 10.72
C SER A 123 -5.30 -32.76 9.65
N ILE A 124 -5.77 -33.51 8.64
CA ILE A 124 -6.66 -33.00 7.60
C ILE A 124 -8.09 -33.01 8.17
N PRO A 125 -8.80 -31.87 8.20
CA PRO A 125 -10.19 -31.84 8.67
C PRO A 125 -11.08 -32.60 7.68
N VAL A 126 -11.53 -33.78 8.08
CA VAL A 126 -12.55 -34.55 7.35
C VAL A 126 -13.92 -33.99 7.71
N PRO A 127 -14.80 -33.69 6.74
CA PRO A 127 -16.17 -33.30 7.01
C PRO A 127 -16.86 -34.36 7.89
N LYS A 128 -17.31 -33.99 9.09
CA LYS A 128 -18.12 -34.87 9.94
C LYS A 128 -19.59 -34.72 9.55
N GLY A 129 -19.97 -35.37 8.45
CA GLY A 129 -21.36 -35.53 8.02
C GLY A 129 -21.83 -36.98 8.21
N PRO A 130 -23.14 -37.24 8.32
CA PRO A 130 -23.67 -38.60 8.35
C PRO A 130 -23.24 -39.36 7.08
N VAL A 131 -22.52 -40.47 7.23
CA VAL A 131 -22.11 -41.35 6.13
C VAL A 131 -23.25 -42.28 5.68
N GLU A 132 -24.36 -42.28 6.42
CA GLU A 132 -25.56 -43.12 6.23
C GLU A 132 -26.36 -42.82 4.94
N VAL A 133 -25.91 -41.90 4.09
CA VAL A 133 -26.64 -41.49 2.87
C VAL A 133 -25.83 -41.66 1.58
N TRP A 134 -24.79 -42.49 1.62
CA TRP A 134 -24.04 -42.91 0.42
C TRP A 134 -24.31 -44.37 0.07
#